data_AF-A0A4Y8Q1N3-F1
#
_entry.id   AF-A0A4Y8Q1N3-F1
#
_cell.length_a   1.000
_cell.length_b   1.000
_cell.length_c   1.000
_cell.angle_alpha   90.00
_cell.angle_beta   90.00
_cell.angle_gamma   90.00
#
_symmetry.space_group_name_H-M   'P 1'
#
loop_
_entity.id
_entity.type
_entity.pdbx_description
1 polymer ?
#
loop_
_entity_poly.entity_id
_entity_poly.type
_entity_poly.pdbx_seq_one_letter_code
_entity_poly.pdbx_strand_id
1 'polypeptide(L)'
;MLYVKSGGVLSGTAGSSAASDTVQSAGGANRDGSPTNAQVYTITGLNGTYQSGGTTNFNLYVDAGTGVGNGVQVQIVYDFHGDGTLVKTETYNYFATDPVTGWELYNQTRNISPSFSSGSFTNMVNGKITVKVWNAIGNSSTTVLVNAPSNAAQVSKFTVPFQ
;
A
#
# COMPACT_ATOMS: atom_id res chain seq x y z
N MET A 1 -4.21 -10.97 -7.13
CA MET A 1 -3.45 -9.77 -7.55
C MET A 1 -4.39 -8.59 -7.55
N LEU A 2 -3.96 -7.43 -7.05
CA LEU A 2 -4.74 -6.20 -6.96
C LEU A 2 -3.89 -5.04 -7.48
N TYR A 3 -4.38 -4.28 -8.46
CA TYR A 3 -3.72 -3.12 -9.05
C TYR A 3 -4.17 -1.83 -8.34
N VAL A 4 -3.25 -0.90 -8.17
CA VAL A 4 -3.55 0.42 -7.60
C VAL A 4 -4.09 1.35 -8.68
N LYS A 5 -5.27 1.91 -8.45
CA LYS A 5 -5.95 2.82 -9.37
C LYS A 5 -6.23 4.16 -8.70
N SER A 6 -6.23 5.22 -9.51
CA SER A 6 -6.62 6.56 -9.07
C SER A 6 -8.04 6.55 -8.48
N GLY A 7 -8.32 7.50 -7.60
CA GLY A 7 -9.62 7.60 -6.93
C GLY A 7 -9.78 6.63 -5.76
N GLY A 8 -8.66 6.12 -5.22
CA GLY A 8 -8.67 5.30 -4.01
C GLY A 8 -9.19 3.88 -4.22
N VAL A 9 -8.91 3.28 -5.38
CA VAL A 9 -9.42 1.96 -5.75
C VAL A 9 -8.28 0.94 -5.86
N LEU A 10 -8.48 -0.23 -5.26
CA LEU A 10 -7.78 -1.47 -5.63
C LEU A 10 -8.65 -2.25 -6.61
N SER A 11 -8.06 -2.86 -7.63
CA SER A 11 -8.83 -3.59 -8.65
C SER A 11 -8.17 -4.90 -9.06
N GLY A 12 -8.96 -5.93 -9.35
CA GLY A 12 -8.46 -7.15 -10.01
C GLY A 12 -7.99 -6.92 -11.45
N THR A 13 -8.30 -5.76 -12.05
CA THR A 13 -7.94 -5.39 -13.42
C THR A 13 -6.96 -4.22 -13.41
N ALA A 14 -5.92 -4.32 -14.23
CA ALA A 14 -4.95 -3.23 -14.41
C ALA A 14 -5.62 -1.98 -14.99
N GLY A 15 -4.94 -0.83 -14.89
CA GLY A 15 -5.35 0.36 -15.60
C GLY A 15 -4.95 0.31 -17.08
N SER A 16 -5.21 1.40 -17.80
CA SER A 16 -4.91 1.54 -19.23
C SER A 16 -3.85 2.60 -19.53
N SER A 17 -3.55 3.49 -18.58
CA SER A 17 -2.59 4.57 -18.74
C SER A 17 -2.04 5.00 -17.39
N ALA A 18 -0.72 5.05 -17.28
CA ALA A 18 -0.04 5.43 -16.05
C ALA A 18 -0.41 6.86 -15.62
N ALA A 19 -0.67 7.02 -14.33
CA ALA A 19 -0.92 8.31 -13.69
C ALA A 19 -0.28 8.29 -12.29
N SER A 20 -0.45 9.36 -11.52
CA SER A 20 0.02 9.40 -10.14
C SER A 20 -1.03 10.00 -9.20
N ASP A 21 -1.09 9.44 -7.99
CA ASP A 21 -1.80 10.01 -6.87
C ASP A 21 -0.78 10.69 -5.93
N THR A 22 -1.15 11.84 -5.35
CA THR A 22 -0.28 12.57 -4.41
C THR A 22 -0.48 12.05 -2.99
N VAL A 23 0.63 11.73 -2.32
CA VAL A 23 0.72 11.46 -0.89
C VAL A 23 1.24 12.72 -0.20
N GLN A 24 0.42 13.28 0.70
CA GLN A 24 0.73 14.54 1.37
C GLN A 24 1.93 14.41 2.31
N SER A 25 2.55 15.54 2.62
CA SER A 25 3.69 15.60 3.54
C SER A 25 3.34 15.13 4.96
N ALA A 26 4.34 14.63 5.69
CA ALA A 26 4.27 14.41 7.13
C ALA A 26 4.32 15.73 7.95
N GLY A 27 4.57 16.87 7.28
CA GLY A 27 4.67 18.19 7.90
C GLY A 27 5.88 18.35 8.81
N GLY A 28 6.97 17.62 8.54
CA GLY A 28 8.18 17.60 9.38
C GLY A 28 8.05 16.79 10.68
N ALA A 29 6.92 16.14 10.92
CA ALA A 29 6.71 15.27 12.08
C ALA A 29 7.08 13.81 11.78
N ASN A 30 7.38 13.04 12.83
CA ASN A 30 7.49 11.59 12.74
C ASN A 30 6.10 10.95 12.93
N ARG A 31 5.66 10.21 11.91
CA ARG A 31 4.39 9.48 11.80
C ARG A 31 4.61 7.98 11.52
N ASP A 32 5.79 7.46 11.86
CA ASP A 32 6.10 6.03 11.70
C ASP A 32 5.09 5.15 12.44
N GLY A 33 4.55 4.16 11.73
CA GLY A 33 3.51 3.25 12.21
C GLY A 33 2.12 3.87 12.35
N SER A 34 1.98 5.17 12.14
CA SER A 34 0.75 5.93 12.42
C SER A 34 0.26 6.66 11.17
N PRO A 35 -0.62 6.03 10.35
CA PRO A 35 -1.12 6.62 9.12
C PRO A 35 -1.66 8.04 9.34
N THR A 36 -1.12 9.01 8.61
CA THR A 36 -1.49 10.43 8.67
C THR A 36 -1.57 10.98 7.26
N ASN A 37 -2.64 11.71 6.91
CA ASN A 37 -2.88 12.23 5.56
C ASN A 37 -2.74 11.15 4.46
N ALA A 38 -3.16 9.93 4.77
CA ALA A 38 -2.89 8.77 3.92
C ALA A 38 -3.73 8.81 2.63
N GLN A 39 -3.10 8.44 1.53
CA GLN A 39 -3.83 8.01 0.34
C GLN A 39 -4.37 6.60 0.60
N VAL A 40 -5.68 6.42 0.45
CA VAL A 40 -6.39 5.20 0.82
C VAL A 40 -6.95 4.52 -0.41
N TYR A 41 -6.57 3.26 -0.62
CA TYR A 41 -7.07 2.41 -1.70
C TYR A 41 -7.86 1.24 -1.15
N THR A 42 -9.05 0.98 -1.70
CA THR A 42 -9.96 -0.06 -1.19
C THR A 42 -10.50 -0.98 -2.27
N ILE A 43 -10.79 -2.22 -1.87
CA ILE A 43 -11.61 -3.17 -2.62
C ILE A 43 -12.48 -3.95 -1.62
N THR A 44 -13.71 -4.25 -2.01
CA THR A 44 -14.73 -4.94 -1.19
C THR A 44 -15.31 -6.11 -1.95
N GLY A 45 -16.12 -6.94 -1.27
CA GLY A 45 -16.78 -8.09 -1.90
C GLY A 45 -15.81 -9.21 -2.23
N LEU A 46 -14.67 -9.27 -1.55
CA LEU A 46 -13.65 -10.28 -1.78
C LEU A 46 -14.06 -11.61 -1.15
N ASN A 47 -13.84 -12.69 -1.89
CA ASN A 47 -13.99 -14.06 -1.38
C ASN A 47 -12.71 -14.81 -1.70
N GLY A 48 -12.30 -15.71 -0.81
CA GLY A 48 -11.14 -16.56 -1.05
C GLY A 48 -10.68 -17.32 0.18
N THR A 49 -10.06 -18.47 -0.05
CA THR A 49 -9.44 -19.28 1.00
C THR A 49 -8.04 -18.77 1.28
N TYR A 50 -7.69 -18.59 2.55
CA TYR A 50 -6.32 -18.23 2.92
C TYR A 50 -5.37 -19.38 2.59
N GLN A 51 -4.29 -19.07 1.89
CA GLN A 51 -3.22 -20.02 1.61
C GLN A 51 -2.33 -20.14 2.85
N SER A 52 -2.36 -21.30 3.52
CA SER A 52 -1.55 -21.52 4.72
C SER A 52 -0.06 -21.26 4.45
N GLY A 53 0.57 -20.42 5.27
CA GLY A 53 1.95 -19.97 5.10
C GLY A 53 2.15 -18.87 4.03
N GLY A 54 1.09 -18.45 3.34
CA GLY A 54 1.12 -17.38 2.36
C GLY A 54 1.35 -16.01 3.01
N THR A 55 2.04 -15.13 2.30
CA THR A 55 2.36 -13.78 2.76
C THR A 55 1.92 -12.73 1.75
N THR A 56 1.69 -11.52 2.23
CA THR A 56 1.46 -10.36 1.36
C THR A 56 2.77 -9.98 0.65
N ASN A 57 2.70 -9.83 -0.67
CA ASN A 57 3.77 -9.24 -1.48
C ASN A 57 3.23 -8.01 -2.19
N PHE A 58 4.05 -6.98 -2.39
CA PHE A 58 3.61 -5.80 -3.12
C PHE A 58 4.77 -5.10 -3.81
N ASN A 59 4.45 -4.40 -4.88
CA ASN A 59 5.31 -3.38 -5.47
C ASN A 59 4.51 -2.08 -5.45
N LEU A 60 5.05 -1.05 -4.81
CA LEU A 60 4.59 0.33 -4.91
C LEU A 60 5.71 1.14 -5.52
N TYR A 61 5.41 1.81 -6.63
CA TYR A 61 6.35 2.75 -7.22
C TYR A 61 6.04 4.14 -6.69
N VAL A 62 7.03 4.74 -6.02
CA VAL A 62 6.91 6.03 -5.33
C VAL A 62 7.99 7.00 -5.82
N ASP A 63 7.70 8.30 -5.83
CA ASP A 63 8.65 9.32 -6.27
C ASP A 63 8.45 10.59 -5.43
N ALA A 64 9.47 10.95 -4.64
CA ALA A 64 9.49 12.15 -3.80
C ALA A 64 10.01 13.41 -4.52
N GLY A 65 10.30 13.31 -5.82
CA GLY A 65 10.89 14.37 -6.63
C GLY A 65 12.24 14.78 -6.05
N THR A 66 12.38 16.05 -5.70
CA THR A 66 13.59 16.57 -5.04
C THR A 66 13.43 16.70 -3.51
N GLY A 67 12.42 16.04 -2.93
CA GLY A 67 12.06 16.14 -1.52
C GLY A 67 13.04 15.40 -0.60
N VAL A 68 13.95 16.14 0.03
CA VAL A 68 14.95 15.58 0.95
C VAL A 68 14.30 15.06 2.23
N GLY A 69 14.70 13.86 2.67
CA GLY A 69 14.30 13.29 3.96
C GLY A 69 12.87 12.77 4.01
N ASN A 70 12.26 12.51 2.85
CA ASN A 70 10.96 11.85 2.77
C ASN A 70 11.07 10.35 3.03
N GLY A 71 10.04 9.79 3.64
CA GLY A 71 9.92 8.35 3.85
C GLY A 71 8.46 7.92 3.74
N VAL A 72 8.17 7.01 2.82
CA VAL A 72 6.81 6.52 2.55
C VAL A 72 6.56 5.23 3.30
N GLN A 73 5.38 5.07 3.89
CA GLN A 73 4.98 3.86 4.59
C GLN A 73 3.64 3.33 4.10
N VAL A 74 3.47 2.01 4.15
CA VAL A 74 2.24 1.33 3.79
C VAL A 74 1.70 0.50 4.94
N GLN A 75 0.38 0.59 5.13
CA GLN A 75 -0.41 -0.26 6.02
C GLN A 75 -1.46 -0.97 5.17
N ILE A 76 -1.58 -2.27 5.36
CA ILE A 76 -2.58 -3.13 4.72
C ILE A 76 -3.50 -3.64 5.82
N VAL A 77 -4.79 -3.39 5.67
CA VAL A 77 -5.85 -3.83 6.57
C VAL A 77 -6.72 -4.82 5.83
N TYR A 78 -6.78 -6.04 6.36
CA TYR A 78 -7.68 -7.10 5.93
C TYR A 78 -8.85 -7.14 6.90
N ASP A 79 -10.04 -6.85 6.40
CA ASP A 79 -11.30 -7.04 7.10
C ASP A 79 -11.98 -8.23 6.45
N PHE A 80 -11.88 -9.40 7.10
CA PHE A 80 -12.17 -10.67 6.43
C PHE A 80 -13.63 -10.85 6.07
N HIS A 81 -14.53 -10.17 6.79
CA HIS A 81 -15.98 -10.24 6.60
C HIS A 81 -16.60 -8.93 6.08
N GLY A 82 -15.80 -7.86 6.01
CA GLY A 82 -16.23 -6.55 5.48
C GLY A 82 -17.07 -5.73 6.47
N ASP A 83 -17.20 -6.18 7.71
CA ASP A 83 -18.00 -5.58 8.78
C ASP A 83 -17.15 -4.95 9.88
N GLY A 84 -15.83 -4.93 9.71
CA GLY A 84 -14.86 -4.43 10.69
C GLY A 84 -14.55 -5.42 11.82
N THR A 85 -15.11 -6.63 11.78
CA THR A 85 -14.73 -7.74 12.66
C THR A 85 -13.69 -8.62 11.97
N LEU A 86 -12.93 -9.41 12.76
CA LEU A 86 -11.83 -10.24 12.24
C LEU A 86 -10.89 -9.42 11.34
N VAL A 87 -10.11 -8.54 11.96
CA VAL A 87 -9.21 -7.66 11.24
C VAL A 87 -7.77 -8.10 11.44
N LYS A 88 -7.02 -8.16 10.34
CA LYS A 88 -5.56 -8.25 10.36
C LYS A 88 -4.97 -6.97 9.80
N THR A 89 -3.99 -6.42 10.51
CA THR A 89 -3.25 -5.24 10.07
C THR A 89 -1.78 -5.60 9.88
N GLU A 90 -1.20 -5.14 8.78
CA GLU A 90 0.22 -5.26 8.47
C GLU A 90 0.75 -3.88 8.10
N THR A 91 1.62 -3.30 8.93
CA THR A 91 2.32 -2.04 8.61
C THR A 91 3.79 -2.33 8.32
N TYR A 92 4.22 -2.07 7.09
CA TYR A 92 5.61 -2.28 6.70
C TYR A 92 6.47 -1.13 7.18
N ASN A 93 7.76 -1.36 7.43
CA ASN A 93 8.67 -0.27 7.75
C ASN A 93 8.72 0.73 6.57
N TYR A 94 8.89 2.02 6.88
CA TYR A 94 8.91 3.03 5.84
C TYR A 94 10.11 2.84 4.90
N PHE A 95 9.92 3.27 3.65
CA PHE A 95 10.91 3.35 2.60
C PHE A 95 11.41 4.80 2.52
N ALA A 96 12.66 5.03 2.89
CA ALA A 96 13.33 6.31 2.64
C ALA A 96 13.55 6.48 1.13
N THR A 97 13.04 7.57 0.57
CA THR A 97 13.16 7.90 -0.86
C THR A 97 14.44 8.69 -1.14
N ASP A 98 14.98 8.54 -2.34
CA ASP A 98 16.04 9.40 -2.88
C ASP A 98 15.43 10.73 -3.37
N PRO A 99 15.98 11.92 -3.03
CA PRO A 99 15.55 13.21 -3.59
C PRO A 99 15.98 13.41 -5.06
N VAL A 100 15.73 12.41 -5.91
CA VAL A 100 15.94 12.43 -7.35
C VAL A 100 14.65 12.02 -8.03
N THR A 101 14.21 12.80 -9.03
CA THR A 101 13.01 12.48 -9.81
C THR A 101 13.15 11.12 -10.49
N GLY A 102 12.15 10.26 -10.28
CA GLY A 102 12.11 8.90 -10.80
C GLY A 102 11.38 7.95 -9.87
N TRP A 103 10.70 6.96 -10.45
CA TRP A 103 10.00 5.95 -9.68
C TRP A 103 10.96 5.00 -8.96
N GLU A 104 10.86 4.97 -7.64
CA GLU A 104 11.56 4.04 -6.75
C GLU A 104 10.65 2.89 -6.32
N LEU A 105 11.20 1.69 -6.19
CA LEU A 105 10.44 0.51 -5.77
C LEU A 105 10.41 0.37 -4.24
N TYR A 106 9.25 0.60 -3.65
CA TYR A 106 8.91 0.18 -2.30
C TYR A 106 8.18 -1.17 -2.33
N ASN A 107 8.69 -2.18 -1.63
CA ASN A 107 8.09 -3.52 -1.59
C ASN A 107 8.17 -4.14 -0.19
N GLN A 108 7.62 -5.36 -0.06
CA GLN A 108 7.50 -6.09 1.21
C GLN A 108 8.84 -6.42 1.89
N THR A 109 9.98 -6.29 1.19
CA THR A 109 11.31 -6.56 1.76
C THR A 109 11.72 -5.55 2.83
N ARG A 110 10.97 -4.44 2.98
CA ARG A 110 11.11 -3.54 4.14
C ARG A 110 10.67 -4.19 5.45
N ASN A 111 10.06 -5.37 5.42
CA ASN A 111 9.61 -6.16 6.56
C ASN A 111 8.58 -5.42 7.43
N ILE A 112 7.98 -6.16 8.35
CA ILE A 112 7.03 -5.64 9.35
C ILE A 112 7.72 -5.72 10.70
N SER A 113 7.82 -4.59 11.41
CA SER A 113 8.23 -4.61 12.81
C SER A 113 7.20 -5.36 13.66
N PRO A 114 7.57 -6.12 14.70
CA PRO A 114 6.61 -6.90 15.49
C PRO A 114 5.45 -6.06 16.07
N SER A 115 5.69 -4.80 16.42
CA SER A 115 4.68 -3.84 16.91
C SER A 115 3.71 -3.33 15.84
N PHE A 116 3.96 -3.62 14.57
CA PHE A 116 3.22 -3.14 13.40
C PHE A 116 2.33 -4.22 12.76
N SER A 117 2.24 -5.39 13.38
CA SER A 117 1.37 -6.50 12.98
C SER A 117 0.35 -6.79 14.06
N SER A 118 -0.89 -7.02 13.66
CA SER A 118 -1.94 -7.50 14.55
C SER A 118 -2.92 -8.40 13.82
N GLY A 119 -3.59 -9.29 14.55
CA GLY A 119 -4.51 -10.27 14.00
C GLY A 119 -3.82 -11.40 13.22
N SER A 120 -4.64 -12.32 12.73
CA SER A 120 -4.22 -13.52 11.99
C SER A 120 -4.98 -13.62 10.68
N PHE A 121 -4.37 -14.25 9.67
CA PHE A 121 -5.08 -14.55 8.43
C PHE A 121 -6.20 -15.58 8.67
N THR A 122 -7.34 -15.37 8.02
CA THR A 122 -8.44 -16.33 7.90
C THR A 122 -9.05 -16.21 6.50
N ASN A 123 -10.03 -17.04 6.17
CA ASN A 123 -10.71 -16.97 4.87
C ASN A 123 -11.45 -15.63 4.70
N MET A 124 -11.45 -15.14 3.48
CA MET A 124 -12.18 -13.94 3.09
C MET A 124 -13.59 -14.33 2.66
N VAL A 125 -14.60 -13.72 3.27
CA VAL A 125 -16.03 -13.95 2.94
C VAL A 125 -16.70 -12.59 2.82
N ASN A 126 -16.98 -12.15 1.60
CA ASN A 126 -17.46 -10.78 1.32
C ASN A 126 -16.58 -9.68 1.95
N GLY A 127 -15.29 -9.95 2.09
CA GLY A 127 -14.36 -9.12 2.84
C GLY A 127 -13.90 -7.86 2.10
N LYS A 128 -13.08 -7.09 2.80
CA LYS A 128 -12.53 -5.80 2.36
C LYS A 128 -11.02 -5.75 2.62
N ILE A 129 -10.30 -5.22 1.64
CA ILE A 129 -8.89 -4.86 1.80
C ILE A 129 -8.76 -3.35 1.67
N THR A 130 -8.05 -2.75 2.62
CA THR A 130 -7.71 -1.32 2.62
C THR A 130 -6.19 -1.17 2.68
N VAL A 131 -5.63 -0.45 1.71
CA VAL A 131 -4.22 -0.06 1.69
C VAL A 131 -4.14 1.43 1.99
N LYS A 132 -3.34 1.80 2.98
CA LYS A 132 -3.07 3.20 3.35
C LYS A 132 -1.61 3.49 3.05
N VAL A 133 -1.34 4.53 2.27
CA VAL A 133 0.01 5.00 1.94
C VAL A 133 0.18 6.41 2.46
N TRP A 134 1.21 6.67 3.26
CA TRP A 134 1.49 8.01 3.79
C TRP A 134 2.99 8.29 3.81
N ASN A 135 3.36 9.56 3.86
CA ASN A 135 4.71 9.93 4.28
C ASN A 135 4.80 9.79 5.81
N ALA A 136 5.60 8.84 6.28
CA ALA A 136 5.90 8.66 7.71
C ALA A 136 6.84 9.75 8.24
N ILE A 137 7.70 10.30 7.39
CA ILE A 137 8.61 11.40 7.71
C ILE A 137 8.75 12.34 6.50
N GLY A 138 9.34 13.51 6.71
CA GLY A 138 9.66 14.47 5.66
C GLY A 138 8.70 15.66 5.59
N ASN A 139 9.10 16.68 4.83
CA ASN A 139 8.36 17.93 4.70
C ASN A 139 7.83 18.20 3.26
N SER A 140 8.05 17.26 2.34
CA SER A 140 7.55 17.33 0.97
C SER A 140 6.47 16.30 0.71
N SER A 141 5.65 16.50 -0.33
CA SER A 141 4.77 15.44 -0.83
C SER A 141 5.56 14.37 -1.58
N THR A 142 4.97 13.18 -1.71
CA THR A 142 5.46 12.08 -2.56
C THR A 142 4.36 11.70 -3.53
N THR A 143 4.68 11.07 -4.66
CA THR A 143 3.68 10.51 -5.57
C THR A 143 3.72 8.99 -5.57
N VAL A 144 2.58 8.36 -5.87
CA VAL A 144 2.45 6.90 -6.07
C VAL A 144 1.98 6.66 -7.49
N LEU A 145 2.63 5.76 -8.21
CA LEU A 145 2.22 5.34 -9.55
C LEU A 145 0.90 4.57 -9.47
N VAL A 146 -0.09 4.98 -10.27
CA VAL A 146 -1.41 4.34 -10.35
C VAL A 146 -1.81 4.14 -11.81
N ASN A 147 -2.84 3.32 -12.06
CA ASN A 147 -3.43 3.08 -13.38
C ASN A 147 -2.50 2.53 -14.46
N ALA A 148 -1.26 2.16 -14.13
CA ALA A 148 -0.33 1.57 -15.08
C ALA A 148 -0.91 0.30 -15.72
N PRO A 149 -0.75 0.11 -17.05
CA PRO A 149 -1.16 -1.12 -17.71
C PRO A 149 -0.29 -2.30 -17.28
N SER A 150 -0.84 -3.52 -17.34
CA SER A 150 -0.16 -4.71 -16.81
C SER A 150 1.16 -5.06 -17.51
N ASN A 151 1.37 -4.58 -18.73
CA ASN A 151 2.57 -4.74 -19.53
C ASN A 151 3.59 -3.58 -19.38
N ALA A 152 3.30 -2.58 -18.54
CA ALA A 152 4.27 -1.52 -18.26
C ALA A 152 5.46 -2.06 -17.46
N ALA A 153 6.62 -1.41 -17.62
CA ALA A 153 7.83 -1.73 -16.87
C ALA A 153 7.64 -1.57 -15.35
N GLN A 154 6.81 -0.60 -14.94
CA GLN A 154 6.54 -0.27 -13.56
C GLN A 154 5.03 -0.29 -13.34
N VAL A 155 4.59 -1.06 -12.33
CA VAL A 155 3.18 -1.24 -12.00
C VAL A 155 3.04 -1.40 -10.48
N SER A 156 2.29 -0.49 -9.86
CA SER A 156 1.94 -0.61 -8.44
C SER A 156 0.83 -1.66 -8.25
N LYS A 157 1.12 -2.70 -7.46
CA LYS A 157 0.25 -3.86 -7.27
C LYS A 157 0.52 -4.61 -5.98
N PHE A 158 -0.50 -5.31 -5.49
CA PHE A 158 -0.48 -6.18 -4.32
C PHE A 158 -0.85 -7.61 -4.69
N THR A 159 -0.05 -8.57 -4.24
CA THR A 159 -0.36 -10.00 -4.27
C THR A 159 -0.72 -10.44 -2.86
N VAL A 160 -1.99 -10.74 -2.65
CA VAL A 160 -2.57 -11.13 -1.36
C VAL A 160 -2.70 -12.66 -1.29
N PRO A 161 -2.57 -13.29 -0.10
CA PRO A 161 -2.45 -14.75 0.04
C PRO A 161 -3.81 -15.48 0.04
N PHE A 162 -4.67 -15.21 -0.94
CA PHE A 162 -6.00 -15.83 -1.08
C PHE A 162 -6.19 -16.41 -2.47
N GLN A 163 -6.92 -17.53 -2.54
CA GLN A 163 -7.36 -18.21 -3.78
C GLN A 163 -8.87 -18.36 -3.83
#